data_AF-A0A1C5Y0M1-F1
#
_entry.id   AF-A0A1C5Y0M1-F1
#
_cell.length_a   1.000
_cell.length_b   1.000
_cell.length_c   1.000
_cell.angle_alpha   90.00
_cell.angle_beta   90.00
_cell.angle_gamma   90.00
#
_symmetry.space_group_name_H-M   'P 1'
#
loop_
_entity.id
_entity.type
_entity.pdbx_description
1 polymer ?
#
loop_
_entity_poly.entity_id
_entity_poly.type
_entity_poly.pdbx_seq_one_letter_code
_entity_poly.pdbx_strand_id
1 'polypeptide(L)'
;MDAMKYEGFVRGAFSIECNELINRGEDPLGLANADIFNMSYEKEYLDKSKLGVSTSIQLYNRKIFEDNTPNENDRLQMESLLEEALVANNSSDLISIIDEYIVLRDKYFTFKWKL
;
A
#
# COMPACT_ATOMS: atom_id res chain seq x y z
N MET A 1 1.95 4.06 -15.67
CA MET A 1 1.43 4.90 -14.54
C MET A 1 1.29 4.05 -13.29
N ASP A 2 0.80 2.81 -13.44
CA ASP A 2 0.61 1.82 -12.38
C ASP A 2 1.86 1.51 -11.54
N ALA A 3 3.03 1.32 -12.15
CA ALA A 3 4.26 1.07 -11.40
C ALA A 3 4.65 2.25 -10.48
N MET A 4 4.41 3.48 -10.90
CA MET A 4 4.62 4.67 -10.05
C MET A 4 3.56 4.77 -8.95
N LYS A 5 2.33 4.33 -9.22
CA LYS A 5 1.27 4.26 -8.21
C LYS A 5 1.61 3.25 -7.12
N TYR A 6 2.05 2.05 -7.51
CA TYR A 6 2.58 1.05 -6.59
C TYR A 6 3.73 1.62 -5.75
N GLU A 7 4.75 2.19 -6.41
CA GLU A 7 5.91 2.77 -5.72
C GLU A 7 5.47 3.84 -4.70
N GLY A 8 4.63 4.78 -5.11
CA GLY A 8 4.13 5.86 -4.24
C GLY A 8 3.32 5.33 -3.06
N PHE A 9 2.49 4.31 -3.29
CA PHE A 9 1.70 3.68 -2.24
C PHE A 9 2.58 3.03 -1.16
N VAL A 10 3.59 2.26 -1.59
CA VAL A 10 4.52 1.57 -0.69
C VAL A 10 5.42 2.56 0.05
N ARG A 11 6.01 3.53 -0.66
CA ARG A 11 6.82 4.60 -0.04
C ARG A 11 5.99 5.37 1.00
N GLY A 12 4.75 5.71 0.66
CA GLY A 12 3.84 6.40 1.58
C GLY A 12 3.63 5.62 2.87
N ALA A 13 3.46 4.29 2.79
CA ALA A 13 3.22 3.44 3.94
C ALA A 13 4.43 3.37 4.88
N PHE A 14 5.65 3.28 4.33
CA PHE A 14 6.86 3.32 5.14
C PHE A 14 7.21 4.71 5.64
N SER A 15 6.59 5.74 5.08
CA SER A 15 6.77 7.13 5.50
C SER A 15 5.73 7.58 6.53
N ILE A 16 4.76 6.75 6.96
CA ILE A 16 3.58 7.22 7.74
C ILE A 16 3.90 8.09 8.96
N GLU A 17 5.06 7.89 9.60
CA GLU A 17 5.49 8.67 10.76
C GLU A 17 6.52 9.76 10.43
N CYS A 18 7.02 9.80 9.20
CA CYS A 18 8.03 10.73 8.72
C CYS A 18 7.40 12.10 8.39
N ASN A 19 8.25 13.13 8.31
CA ASN A 19 7.85 14.48 7.85
C ASN A 19 8.11 14.67 6.35
N GLU A 20 8.54 13.63 5.65
CA GLU A 20 8.84 13.60 4.23
C GLU A 20 8.64 12.18 3.68
N LEU A 21 8.43 12.06 2.37
CA LEU A 21 8.34 10.78 1.69
C LEU A 21 9.73 10.17 1.55
N ILE A 22 9.96 8.98 2.12
CA ILE A 22 11.24 8.27 2.04
C ILE A 22 11.68 8.07 0.58
N ASN A 23 12.97 7.97 0.33
CA ASN A 23 13.50 7.61 -0.99
C ASN A 23 13.24 6.13 -1.31
N ARG A 24 13.33 5.76 -2.60
CA ARG A 24 13.07 4.39 -3.10
C ARG A 24 13.90 3.29 -2.43
N GLY A 25 15.09 3.62 -1.92
CA GLY A 25 16.00 2.66 -1.27
C GLY A 25 16.01 2.75 0.25
N GLU A 26 15.16 3.60 0.83
CA GLU A 26 15.07 3.77 2.29
C GLU A 26 13.96 2.91 2.88
N ASP A 27 13.19 2.21 2.05
CA ASP A 27 12.20 1.26 2.54
C ASP A 27 12.90 0.00 3.07
N PRO A 28 12.65 -0.43 4.33
CA PRO A 28 13.41 -1.52 4.95
C PRO A 28 13.29 -2.88 4.25
N LEU A 29 12.25 -3.07 3.43
CA LEU A 29 12.00 -4.34 2.73
C LEU A 29 12.52 -4.33 1.28
N GLY A 30 12.99 -3.19 0.77
CA GLY A 30 13.38 -3.01 -0.62
C GLY A 30 12.24 -3.25 -1.62
N LEU A 31 10.99 -3.01 -1.21
CA LEU A 31 9.78 -3.26 -2.01
C LEU A 31 9.28 -1.98 -2.70
N ALA A 32 9.74 -0.80 -2.30
CA ALA A 32 9.26 0.47 -2.80
C ALA A 32 9.96 0.88 -4.11
N ASN A 33 9.99 -0.05 -5.07
CA ASN A 33 10.65 0.10 -6.36
C ASN A 33 9.67 -0.23 -7.51
N ALA A 34 9.44 0.74 -8.40
CA ALA A 34 8.61 0.56 -9.58
C ALA A 34 9.06 -0.60 -10.50
N ASP A 35 10.35 -0.95 -10.51
CA ASP A 35 10.86 -2.06 -11.32
C ASP A 35 10.34 -3.42 -10.81
N ILE A 36 10.15 -3.58 -9.50
CA ILE A 36 9.51 -4.79 -8.94
C ILE A 36 8.12 -4.97 -9.52
N PHE A 37 7.37 -3.88 -9.63
CA PHE A 37 6.03 -3.92 -10.19
C PHE A 37 6.03 -4.12 -11.71
N ASN A 38 6.94 -3.47 -12.45
CA ASN A 38 7.06 -3.66 -13.89
C ASN A 38 7.36 -5.11 -14.28
N MET A 39 8.08 -5.84 -13.42
CA MET A 39 8.45 -7.24 -13.63
C MET A 39 7.40 -8.23 -13.11
N SER A 40 6.26 -7.78 -12.60
CA SER A 40 5.26 -8.63 -11.95
C SER A 40 4.52 -9.61 -12.87
N TYR A 41 4.86 -9.65 -14.17
CA TYR A 41 4.46 -10.73 -15.06
C TYR A 41 5.20 -12.05 -14.71
N GLU A 42 6.33 -11.95 -14.02
CA GLU A 42 7.03 -13.08 -13.39
C GLU A 42 6.55 -13.29 -11.95
N LYS A 43 6.33 -14.56 -11.58
CA LYS A 43 5.78 -14.93 -10.26
C LYS A 43 6.57 -14.34 -9.09
N GLU A 44 7.90 -14.36 -9.15
CA GLU A 44 8.74 -13.82 -8.06
C GLU A 44 8.45 -12.34 -7.79
N TYR A 45 8.33 -11.55 -8.85
CA TYR A 45 8.09 -10.11 -8.75
C TYR A 45 6.64 -9.79 -8.43
N LEU A 46 5.69 -10.63 -8.86
CA LEU A 46 4.32 -10.56 -8.39
C LEU A 46 4.25 -10.81 -6.88
N ASP A 47 4.92 -11.84 -6.37
CA ASP A 47 4.94 -12.15 -4.93
C ASP A 47 5.58 -11.01 -4.11
N LYS A 48 6.66 -10.38 -4.61
CA LYS A 48 7.22 -9.16 -4.00
C LYS A 48 6.23 -7.98 -4.05
N SER A 49 5.51 -7.82 -5.17
CA SER A 49 4.49 -6.77 -5.31
C SER A 49 3.36 -6.96 -4.30
N LYS A 50 2.85 -8.19 -4.13
CA LYS A 50 1.86 -8.55 -3.10
C LYS A 50 2.35 -8.22 -1.70
N LEU A 51 3.59 -8.60 -1.39
CA LEU A 51 4.20 -8.30 -0.10
C LEU A 51 4.26 -6.79 0.15
N GLY A 52 4.62 -6.00 -0.87
CA GLY A 52 4.65 -4.54 -0.78
C GLY A 52 3.27 -3.95 -0.51
N VAL A 53 2.25 -4.35 -1.27
CA VAL A 53 0.87 -3.85 -1.10
C VAL A 53 0.29 -4.27 0.25
N SER A 54 0.35 -5.55 0.60
CA SER A 54 -0.20 -6.07 1.87
C SER A 54 0.48 -5.46 3.09
N THR A 55 1.81 -5.34 3.09
CA THR A 55 2.55 -4.67 4.17
C THR A 55 2.11 -3.20 4.29
N SER A 56 1.93 -2.53 3.15
CA SER A 56 1.50 -1.13 3.14
C SER A 56 0.11 -0.95 3.73
N ILE A 57 -0.85 -1.79 3.33
CA ILE A 57 -2.20 -1.82 3.89
C ILE A 57 -2.13 -2.08 5.41
N GLN A 58 -1.33 -3.04 5.86
CA GLN A 58 -1.19 -3.34 7.28
C GLN A 58 -0.65 -2.14 8.09
N LEU A 59 0.34 -1.42 7.55
CA LEU A 59 0.91 -0.23 8.17
C LEU A 59 -0.12 0.90 8.28
N TYR A 60 -0.85 1.17 7.19
CA TYR A 60 -1.92 2.17 7.20
C TYR A 60 -3.07 1.77 8.13
N ASN A 61 -3.56 0.52 8.08
CA ASN A 61 -4.62 0.03 8.96
C ASN A 61 -4.23 0.20 10.43
N ARG A 62 -3.03 -0.23 10.80
CA ARG A 62 -2.52 -0.05 12.17
C ARG A 62 -2.59 1.42 12.58
N LYS A 63 -2.06 2.32 11.76
CA LYS A 63 -2.04 3.76 12.06
C LYS A 63 -3.44 4.36 12.16
N ILE A 64 -4.32 4.02 11.22
CA ILE A 64 -5.71 4.48 11.19
C ILE A 64 -6.47 3.99 12.41
N PHE A 65 -6.31 2.73 12.81
CA PHE A 65 -7.01 2.15 13.96
C PHE A 65 -6.44 2.60 15.30
N GLU A 66 -5.16 3.02 15.35
CA GLU A 66 -4.55 3.67 16.52
C GLU A 66 -5.07 5.10 16.71
N ASP A 67 -5.20 5.87 15.62
CA ASP A 67 -5.51 7.31 15.67
C ASP A 67 -7.02 7.63 15.54
N ASN A 68 -7.81 6.72 14.96
CA ASN A 68 -9.22 6.93 14.63
C ASN A 68 -10.06 5.68 14.94
N THR A 69 -11.38 5.86 14.88
CA THR A 69 -12.36 4.77 14.95
C THR A 69 -13.17 4.71 13.65
N PRO A 70 -12.68 4.02 12.60
CA PRO A 70 -13.47 3.81 11.39
C PRO A 70 -14.80 3.12 11.71
N ASN A 71 -15.82 3.41 10.89
CA ASN A 71 -17.06 2.63 10.98
C ASN A 71 -16.81 1.16 10.59
N GLU A 72 -17.69 0.27 11.03
CA GLU A 72 -17.54 -1.18 10.86
C GLU A 72 -17.40 -1.60 9.39
N ASN A 73 -18.17 -1.00 8.48
CA ASN A 73 -18.10 -1.32 7.06
C ASN A 73 -16.74 -0.97 6.45
N ASP A 74 -16.25 0.26 6.70
CA ASP A 74 -14.94 0.69 6.20
C ASP A 74 -13.82 -0.18 6.79
N ARG A 75 -13.91 -0.56 8.07
CA ARG A 75 -12.94 -1.44 8.72
C ARG A 75 -12.92 -2.82 8.07
N LEU A 76 -14.08 -3.45 7.89
CA LEU A 76 -14.20 -4.76 7.23
C LEU A 76 -13.68 -4.70 5.80
N GLN A 77 -13.94 -3.61 5.07
CA GLN A 77 -13.42 -3.44 3.71
C GLN A 77 -11.89 -3.28 3.70
N MET A 78 -11.31 -2.52 4.63
CA MET A 78 -9.86 -2.41 4.78
C MET A 78 -9.18 -3.75 5.11
N GLU A 79 -9.83 -4.59 5.93
CA GLU A 79 -9.35 -5.94 6.26
C GLU A 79 -9.51 -6.89 5.06
N SER A 80 -10.61 -6.82 4.30
CA SER A 80 -10.81 -7.61 3.06
C SER A 80 -9.76 -7.29 2.00
N LEU A 81 -9.48 -6.02 1.74
CA LEU A 81 -8.49 -5.58 0.75
C LEU A 81 -7.07 -6.09 1.09
N LEU A 82 -6.75 -6.24 2.38
CA LEU A 82 -5.50 -6.86 2.81
C LEU A 82 -5.44 -8.35 2.40
N GLU A 83 -6.50 -9.10 2.66
CA GLU A 83 -6.59 -10.53 2.30
C GLU A 83 -6.53 -10.72 0.77
N GLU A 84 -7.24 -9.88 0.02
CA GLU A 84 -7.24 -9.86 -1.44
C GLU A 84 -5.84 -9.55 -2.00
N ALA A 85 -5.10 -8.63 -1.40
CA ALA A 85 -3.72 -8.31 -1.82
C ALA A 85 -2.78 -9.52 -1.69
N LEU A 86 -2.97 -10.36 -0.67
CA LEU A 86 -2.15 -11.56 -0.45
C LEU A 86 -2.43 -12.64 -1.50
N VAL A 87 -3.66 -12.74 -2.00
CA VAL A 87 -4.10 -13.78 -2.94
C VAL A 87 -4.26 -13.30 -4.39
N ALA A 88 -3.93 -12.04 -4.69
CA ALA A 88 -4.00 -11.45 -6.03
C ALA A 88 -3.35 -12.34 -7.11
N ASN A 89 -3.91 -12.40 -8.32
CA ASN A 89 -3.38 -13.30 -9.35
C ASN A 89 -2.50 -12.57 -10.37
N ASN A 90 -2.56 -11.24 -10.39
CA ASN A 90 -1.81 -10.40 -11.31
C ASN A 90 -1.63 -8.98 -10.74
N SER A 91 -0.86 -8.14 -11.43
CA SER A 91 -0.62 -6.76 -11.03
C SER A 91 -1.83 -5.84 -11.20
N SER A 92 -2.72 -6.11 -12.14
CA SER A 92 -3.94 -5.31 -12.31
C SER A 92 -4.83 -5.42 -11.07
N ASP A 93 -4.96 -6.62 -10.48
CA ASP A 93 -5.67 -6.83 -9.22
C ASP A 93 -5.08 -5.96 -8.10
N LEU A 94 -3.75 -5.92 -7.99
CA LEU A 94 -3.05 -5.10 -7.00
C LEU A 94 -3.30 -3.60 -7.19
N ILE A 95 -3.42 -3.10 -8.42
CA ILE A 95 -3.73 -1.69 -8.68
C ILE A 95 -5.15 -1.35 -8.28
N SER A 96 -6.12 -2.22 -8.62
CA SER A 96 -7.50 -2.04 -8.18
C SER A 96 -7.59 -1.98 -6.65
N ILE A 97 -6.89 -2.88 -5.96
CA ILE A 97 -6.82 -2.89 -4.49
C ILE A 97 -6.20 -1.59 -3.96
N ILE A 98 -5.10 -1.11 -4.55
CA ILE A 98 -4.49 0.17 -4.15
C ILE A 98 -5.48 1.33 -4.33
N ASP A 99 -6.18 1.38 -5.46
CA ASP A 99 -7.13 2.46 -5.77
C ASP A 99 -8.30 2.47 -4.77
N GLU A 100 -8.88 1.30 -4.49
CA GLU A 100 -9.95 1.16 -3.50
C GLU A 100 -9.48 1.51 -2.09
N TYR A 101 -8.29 1.03 -1.71
CA TYR A 101 -7.75 1.28 -0.38
C TYR A 101 -7.42 2.76 -0.17
N ILE A 102 -6.90 3.47 -1.17
CA ILE A 102 -6.59 4.91 -1.07
C ILE A 102 -7.85 5.71 -0.74
N VAL A 103 -9.00 5.37 -1.33
CA VAL A 103 -10.28 6.03 -1.01
C VAL A 103 -10.65 5.86 0.47
N LEU A 104 -10.38 4.68 1.05
CA LEU A 104 -10.61 4.43 2.46
C LEU A 104 -9.58 5.15 3.35
N ARG A 105 -8.30 5.05 3.00
CA ARG A 105 -7.19 5.70 3.70
C ARG A 105 -7.43 7.20 3.83
N ASP A 106 -7.79 7.86 2.74
CA ASP A 106 -7.91 9.33 2.69
C ASP A 106 -9.10 9.86 3.51
N LYS A 107 -10.06 9.00 3.91
CA LYS A 107 -11.11 9.36 4.88
C LYS A 107 -10.56 9.54 6.29
N TYR A 108 -9.50 8.83 6.66
CA TYR A 108 -9.04 8.67 8.04
C TYR A 108 -7.58 9.05 8.28
N PHE A 109 -6.79 9.22 7.23
CA PHE A 109 -5.36 9.45 7.34
C PHE A 109 -4.92 10.59 6.43
N THR A 110 -4.00 11.41 6.94
CA THR A 110 -3.37 12.50 6.20
C THR A 110 -1.87 12.46 6.45
N PHE A 111 -1.09 12.53 5.38
CA PHE A 111 0.36 12.58 5.48
C PHE A 111 0.83 13.88 6.17
N LYS A 112 1.92 13.79 6.95
CA LYS A 112 2.52 14.96 7.61
C LYS A 112 3.21 15.90 6.62
N TRP A 113 3.63 15.38 5.47
CA TRP A 113 4.20 16.16 4.38
C TRP A 113 3.14 16.54 3.37
N LYS A 114 3.38 17.64 2.67
CA LYS A 114 2.60 18.02 1.49
C LYS A 114 3.14 17.24 0.29
N LEU A 115 2.25 16.54 -0.41
CA LEU A 115 2.51 16.01 -1.75
C LEU A 115 2.56 17.14 -2.77
#